data_AF-A0A9P9IBN2-F1
#
_entry.id   AF-A0A9P9IBN2-F1
#
_cell.length_a   1.000
_cell.length_b   1.000
_cell.length_c   1.000
_cell.angle_alpha   90.00
_cell.angle_beta   90.00
_cell.angle_gamma   90.00
#
_symmetry.space_group_name_H-M   'P 1'
#
loop_
_entity.id
_entity.type
_entity.pdbx_description
1 polymer ?
#
loop_
_entity_poly.entity_id
_entity_poly.type
_entity_poly.pdbx_seq_one_letter_code
_entity_poly.pdbx_strand_id
1 'polypeptide(L)'
;NEVHPQCLQCKWANIPCSFSSPSLNIKPLNEDSLIDLELLDYWHRHPVTGFMSETAIHLQHDLVRLGFSHHYLLNSILSLTALQLYSQDQSQSKWYTQAVAHNQATITRARPHFQSLDQTHHRALLGFSAFASMCTVAEPPLRTARVRSLQAQFAPIEEFLRAL
;
A
#
# COMPACT_ATOMS: atom_id res chain seq x y z
N ASN A 1 -27.13 30.43 -25.50
CA ASN A 1 -27.63 29.04 -25.39
C ASN A 1 -26.64 28.21 -24.61
N GLU A 2 -26.82 28.11 -23.29
CA GLU A 2 -25.97 27.30 -22.42
C GLU A 2 -26.47 25.84 -22.45
N VAL A 3 -25.63 24.94 -22.96
CA VAL A 3 -25.92 23.51 -23.01
C VAL A 3 -25.58 22.90 -21.66
N HIS A 4 -26.60 22.54 -20.89
CA HIS A 4 -26.43 21.79 -19.65
C HIS A 4 -26.54 20.30 -19.96
N PRO A 5 -25.49 19.49 -19.70
CA PRO A 5 -25.55 18.05 -19.95
C PRO A 5 -26.68 17.41 -19.13
N GLN A 6 -27.26 16.31 -19.59
CA GLN A 6 -28.25 15.54 -18.84
C GLN A 6 -27.74 14.10 -18.68
N CYS A 7 -27.70 13.58 -17.45
CA CYS A 7 -27.41 12.17 -17.24
C CYS A 7 -28.66 11.32 -17.57
N LEU A 8 -28.46 10.03 -17.87
CA LEU A 8 -29.54 9.09 -18.20
C LEU A 8 -30.62 9.01 -17.11
N GLN A 9 -30.20 9.11 -15.83
CA GLN A 9 -31.09 9.07 -14.68
C GLN A 9 -32.06 10.27 -14.65
N CYS A 10 -31.56 11.50 -14.82
CA CYS A 10 -32.41 12.71 -14.87
C CYS A 10 -33.37 12.66 -16.07
N LYS A 11 -32.89 12.16 -17.21
CA LYS A 11 -33.67 12.02 -18.44
C LYS A 11 -34.86 11.07 -18.25
N TRP A 12 -34.68 9.96 -17.55
CA TRP A 12 -35.75 9.01 -17.26
C TRP A 12 -36.75 9.53 -16.23
N ALA A 13 -36.28 10.29 -15.23
CA ALA A 13 -37.13 10.87 -14.20
C ALA A 13 -37.82 12.19 -14.62
N ASN A 14 -37.52 12.71 -15.82
CA ASN A 14 -38.03 13.97 -16.36
C ASN A 14 -37.83 15.17 -15.40
N ILE A 15 -36.67 15.20 -14.74
CA ILE A 15 -36.27 16.26 -13.80
C ILE A 15 -35.01 16.99 -14.32
N PRO A 16 -34.85 18.31 -14.04
CA PRO A 16 -33.62 19.02 -14.36
C PRO A 16 -32.47 18.51 -13.48
N CYS A 17 -31.31 18.21 -14.08
CA CYS A 17 -30.14 17.85 -13.27
C CYS A 17 -29.65 19.07 -12.48
N SER A 18 -29.53 18.92 -11.16
CA SER A 18 -28.79 19.89 -10.36
C SER A 18 -27.30 19.59 -10.46
N PHE A 19 -26.55 20.51 -11.08
CA PHE A 19 -25.09 20.50 -11.11
C PHE A 19 -24.48 21.18 -9.89
N SER A 20 -25.17 21.14 -8.74
CA SER A 20 -24.51 21.49 -7.48
C SER A 20 -23.29 20.57 -7.37
N SER A 21 -22.08 21.16 -7.46
CA SER A 21 -20.88 20.43 -7.08
C SER A 21 -21.18 19.83 -5.72
N PRO A 22 -21.04 18.50 -5.54
CA PRO A 22 -21.11 17.96 -4.20
C PRO A 22 -20.14 18.81 -3.40
N SER A 23 -20.61 19.42 -2.31
CA SER A 23 -19.71 20.04 -1.35
C SER A 23 -18.88 18.88 -0.82
N LEU A 24 -17.79 18.58 -1.54
CA LEU A 24 -16.75 17.68 -1.11
C LEU A 24 -16.33 18.32 0.20
N ASN A 25 -16.78 17.72 1.29
CA ASN A 25 -16.24 17.99 2.59
C ASN A 25 -14.83 17.41 2.49
N ILE A 26 -13.91 18.18 1.89
CA ILE A 26 -12.52 17.81 1.70
C ILE A 26 -11.97 17.82 3.11
N LYS A 27 -12.12 16.68 3.78
CA LYS A 27 -11.40 16.41 5.01
C LYS A 27 -9.93 16.57 4.61
N PRO A 28 -9.17 17.48 5.25
CA PRO A 28 -7.76 17.59 4.94
C PRO A 28 -7.14 16.20 5.07
N LEU A 29 -6.30 15.84 4.10
CA LEU A 29 -5.54 14.59 4.14
C LEU A 29 -4.85 14.53 5.50
N ASN A 30 -5.02 13.42 6.22
CA ASN A 30 -4.25 13.22 7.45
C ASN A 30 -2.78 13.02 7.09
N GLU A 31 -1.89 13.33 8.04
CA GLU A 31 -0.44 13.17 7.88
C GLU A 31 -0.06 11.75 7.41
N ASP A 32 -0.75 10.72 7.90
CA ASP A 32 -0.52 9.34 7.47
C ASP A 32 -0.83 9.13 5.97
N SER A 33 -1.91 9.73 5.44
CA SER A 33 -2.19 9.66 4.00
C SER A 33 -1.16 10.41 3.16
N LEU A 34 -0.63 11.52 3.68
CA LEU A 34 0.43 12.25 2.98
C LEU A 34 1.73 11.44 2.90
N ILE A 35 2.08 10.76 4.00
CA ILE A 35 3.21 9.84 4.06
C ILE A 35 3.02 8.68 3.08
N ASP A 36 1.84 8.06 3.05
CA ASP A 36 1.54 6.97 2.12
C ASP A 36 1.66 7.41 0.65
N LEU A 37 1.22 8.64 0.33
CA LEU A 37 1.38 9.23 -1.00
C LEU A 37 2.84 9.50 -1.34
N GLU A 38 3.66 9.95 -0.38
CA GLU A 38 5.11 10.13 -0.57
C GLU A 38 5.80 8.79 -0.87
N LEU A 39 5.41 7.72 -0.15
CA LEU A 39 5.90 6.37 -0.41
C LEU A 39 5.48 5.86 -1.79
N LEU A 40 4.24 6.09 -2.21
CA LEU A 40 3.76 5.68 -3.54
C LEU A 40 4.47 6.45 -4.66
N ASP A 41 4.65 7.76 -4.52
CA ASP A 41 5.40 8.56 -5.49
C ASP A 41 6.84 8.07 -5.59
N TYR A 42 7.49 7.81 -4.45
CA TYR A 42 8.84 7.26 -4.43
C TYR A 42 8.91 5.90 -5.14
N TRP A 43 7.97 4.99 -4.85
CA TRP A 43 7.86 3.69 -5.50
C TRP A 43 7.86 3.88 -7.01
N HIS A 44 6.91 4.66 -7.55
CA HIS A 44 6.76 4.88 -8.99
C HIS A 44 8.02 5.45 -9.68
N ARG A 45 8.84 6.22 -8.97
CA ARG A 45 10.07 6.79 -9.50
C ARG A 45 11.29 5.86 -9.39
N HIS A 46 11.24 4.89 -8.48
CA HIS A 46 12.39 4.04 -8.14
C HIS A 46 12.00 2.55 -8.19
N PRO A 47 12.14 1.88 -9.34
CA PRO A 47 11.82 0.46 -9.45
C PRO A 47 12.65 -0.39 -8.48
N VAL A 48 11.99 -1.28 -7.73
CA VAL A 48 12.63 -2.15 -6.73
C VAL A 48 13.69 -3.09 -7.33
N THR A 49 13.53 -3.50 -8.59
CA THR A 49 14.45 -4.44 -9.25
C THR A 49 15.69 -3.76 -9.84
N GLY A 50 15.77 -2.42 -9.82
CA GLY A 50 16.87 -1.67 -10.44
C GLY A 50 16.91 -1.73 -11.98
N PHE A 51 16.04 -2.52 -12.61
CA PHE A 51 15.94 -2.65 -14.07
C PHE A 51 14.72 -1.88 -14.59
N MET A 52 14.99 -0.83 -15.36
CA MET A 52 13.95 -0.03 -16.04
C MET A 52 13.59 -0.63 -17.40
N SER A 53 13.14 -1.89 -17.41
CA SER A 53 12.46 -2.40 -18.60
C SER A 53 11.02 -1.88 -18.63
N GLU A 54 10.50 -1.64 -19.83
CA GLU A 54 9.11 -1.23 -20.01
C GLU A 54 8.14 -2.22 -19.33
N THR A 55 8.43 -3.52 -19.41
CA THR A 55 7.68 -4.58 -18.72
C THR A 55 7.70 -4.43 -17.20
N ALA A 56 8.83 -4.03 -16.60
CA ALA A 56 8.95 -3.84 -15.16
C ALA A 56 8.12 -2.65 -14.68
N ILE A 57 8.09 -1.55 -15.45
CA ILE A 57 7.26 -0.37 -15.16
C ILE A 57 5.77 -0.73 -15.21
N HIS A 58 5.34 -1.45 -16.25
CA HIS A 58 3.95 -1.90 -16.37
C HIS A 58 3.55 -2.82 -15.21
N LEU A 59 4.39 -3.80 -14.87
CA LEU A 59 4.16 -4.68 -13.72
C LEU A 59 4.05 -3.89 -12.41
N GLN A 60 4.90 -2.89 -12.23
CA GLN A 60 4.89 -2.05 -11.04
C GLN A 60 3.59 -1.25 -10.91
N HIS A 61 3.09 -0.68 -12.01
CA HIS A 61 1.80 -0.01 -12.04
C HIS A 61 0.64 -0.97 -11.78
N ASP A 62 0.67 -2.16 -12.39
CA ASP A 62 -0.34 -3.19 -12.19
C ASP A 62 -0.41 -3.65 -10.73
N LEU A 63 0.73 -3.79 -10.06
CA LEU A 63 0.80 -4.17 -8.64
C LEU A 63 0.20 -3.10 -7.73
N VAL A 64 0.46 -1.82 -7.98
CA VAL A 64 -0.16 -0.71 -7.22
C VAL A 64 -1.67 -0.68 -7.45
N ARG A 65 -2.11 -0.79 -8.71
CA ARG A 65 -3.54 -0.86 -9.06
C ARG A 65 -4.23 -2.03 -8.36
N LEU A 66 -3.58 -3.20 -8.35
CA LEU A 66 -4.07 -4.38 -7.65
C LEU A 66 -4.10 -4.16 -6.13
N GLY A 67 -3.12 -3.43 -5.58
CA GLY A 67 -3.02 -3.08 -4.16
C GLY A 67 -4.21 -2.23 -3.68
N PHE A 68 -4.71 -1.31 -4.49
CA PHE A 68 -5.94 -0.57 -4.15
C PHE A 68 -7.17 -1.47 -4.01
N SER A 69 -7.18 -2.64 -4.66
CA SER A 69 -8.23 -3.65 -4.47
C SER A 69 -7.90 -4.65 -3.36
N HIS A 70 -6.63 -4.79 -2.99
CA HIS A 70 -6.12 -5.77 -2.02
C HIS A 70 -5.19 -5.08 -1.03
N HIS A 71 -5.75 -4.56 0.07
CA HIS A 71 -4.99 -3.69 0.98
C HIS A 71 -3.77 -4.33 1.64
N TYR A 72 -3.71 -5.66 1.72
CA TYR A 72 -2.50 -6.34 2.19
C TYR A 72 -1.35 -6.18 1.17
N LEU A 73 -1.63 -6.23 -0.14
CA LEU A 73 -0.62 -5.97 -1.17
C LEU A 73 -0.16 -4.50 -1.13
N LEU A 74 -1.10 -3.56 -1.00
CA LEU A 74 -0.74 -2.13 -0.91
C LEU A 74 0.15 -1.86 0.29
N ASN A 75 -0.21 -2.37 1.46
CA ASN A 75 0.62 -2.21 2.66
C ASN A 75 2.01 -2.87 2.50
N SER A 76 2.13 -3.99 1.78
CA SER A 76 3.45 -4.60 1.56
C SER A 76 4.33 -3.77 0.62
N ILE A 77 3.74 -3.09 -0.37
CA ILE A 77 4.43 -2.10 -1.21
C ILE A 77 4.91 -0.92 -0.36
N LEU A 78 4.02 -0.33 0.46
CA LEU A 78 4.35 0.80 1.34
C LEU A 78 5.43 0.43 2.35
N SER A 79 5.31 -0.75 2.97
CA SER A 79 6.29 -1.30 3.92
C SER A 79 7.69 -1.41 3.30
N LEU A 80 7.77 -2.05 2.13
CA LEU A 80 9.04 -2.24 1.44
C LEU A 80 9.67 -0.90 1.02
N THR A 81 8.84 0.03 0.55
CA THR A 81 9.28 1.35 0.13
C THR A 81 9.82 2.18 1.29
N ALA A 82 9.10 2.18 2.41
CA ALA A 82 9.54 2.87 3.62
C ALA A 82 10.85 2.27 4.16
N LEU A 83 11.00 0.94 4.11
CA LEU A 83 12.24 0.28 4.49
C LEU A 83 13.41 0.64 3.57
N GLN A 84 13.16 0.77 2.26
CA GLN A 84 14.15 1.22 1.30
C GLN A 84 14.60 2.66 1.58
N LEU A 85 13.67 3.59 1.82
CA LEU A 85 14.00 4.97 2.20
C LEU A 85 14.83 5.04 3.50
N TYR A 86 14.45 4.25 4.50
CA TYR A 86 15.22 4.15 5.74
C TYR A 86 16.63 3.59 5.53
N SER A 87 16.79 2.63 4.60
CA SER A 87 18.10 2.08 4.28
C SER A 87 19.04 3.12 3.64
N GLN A 88 18.50 4.13 2.97
CA GLN A 88 19.25 5.23 2.37
C GLN A 88 19.64 6.29 3.41
N ASP A 89 18.75 6.59 4.35
CA ASP A 89 18.99 7.53 5.45
C ASP A 89 18.40 7.02 6.76
N GLN A 90 19.25 6.39 7.58
CA GLN A 90 18.85 5.83 8.87
C GLN A 90 18.59 6.89 9.96
N SER A 91 18.90 8.18 9.70
CA SER A 91 18.55 9.25 10.64
C SER A 91 17.04 9.52 10.66
N GLN A 92 16.34 9.19 9.57
CA GLN A 92 14.91 9.40 9.37
C GLN A 92 14.10 8.23 9.95
N SER A 93 14.07 8.10 11.28
CA SER A 93 13.39 6.98 11.96
C SER A 93 11.90 6.86 11.63
N LYS A 94 11.26 7.94 11.13
CA LYS A 94 9.87 7.91 10.64
C LYS A 94 9.65 6.80 9.61
N TRP A 95 10.61 6.59 8.71
CA TRP A 95 10.49 5.61 7.64
C TRP A 95 10.51 4.18 8.17
N TYR A 96 11.36 3.91 9.16
CA TYR A 96 11.36 2.60 9.80
C TYR A 96 10.05 2.36 10.57
N THR A 97 9.53 3.35 11.30
CA THR A 97 8.23 3.23 11.99
C THR A 97 7.11 2.91 11.02
N GLN A 98 7.06 3.58 9.86
CA GLN A 98 6.06 3.31 8.83
C GLN A 98 6.24 1.93 8.20
N ALA A 99 7.48 1.52 7.91
CA ALA A 99 7.77 0.18 7.40
C ALA A 99 7.19 -0.91 8.32
N VAL A 100 7.44 -0.80 9.63
CA VAL A 100 6.93 -1.76 10.62
C VAL A 100 5.41 -1.73 10.72
N ALA A 101 4.80 -0.54 10.75
CA ALA A 101 3.35 -0.39 10.85
C ALA A 101 2.63 -1.03 9.65
N HIS A 102 3.10 -0.78 8.42
CA HIS A 102 2.53 -1.40 7.23
C HIS A 102 2.82 -2.90 7.16
N ASN A 103 3.99 -3.37 7.60
CA ASN A 103 4.30 -4.80 7.62
C ASN A 103 3.35 -5.56 8.56
N GLN A 104 3.12 -5.02 9.78
CA GLN A 104 2.12 -5.55 10.71
C GLN A 104 0.74 -5.62 10.06
N ALA A 105 0.28 -4.49 9.53
CA ALA A 105 -1.05 -4.38 8.94
C ALA A 105 -1.21 -5.34 7.76
N THR A 106 -0.14 -5.62 7.03
CA THR A 106 -0.13 -6.61 5.95
C THR A 106 -0.40 -8.02 6.47
N ILE A 107 0.36 -8.49 7.47
CA ILE A 107 0.25 -9.84 8.02
C ILE A 107 -1.16 -10.08 8.56
N THR A 108 -1.70 -9.11 9.32
CA THR A 108 -3.06 -9.18 9.85
C THR A 108 -4.11 -9.27 8.73
N ARG A 109 -3.94 -8.51 7.64
CA ARG A 109 -4.90 -8.46 6.52
C ARG A 109 -4.78 -9.65 5.57
N ALA A 110 -3.61 -10.23 5.39
CA ALA A 110 -3.40 -11.34 4.46
C ALA A 110 -3.91 -12.69 5.02
N ARG A 111 -3.89 -12.87 6.35
CA ARG A 111 -4.30 -14.10 7.06
C ARG A 111 -5.60 -14.76 6.54
N PRO A 112 -6.74 -14.05 6.41
CA PRO A 112 -8.00 -14.69 5.95
C PRO A 112 -7.94 -15.16 4.49
N HIS A 113 -7.07 -14.59 3.66
CA HIS A 113 -6.97 -14.93 2.24
C HIS A 113 -6.10 -16.18 1.98
N PHE A 114 -5.24 -16.56 2.93
CA PHE A 114 -4.54 -17.86 2.87
C PHE A 114 -5.47 -19.04 3.19
N GLN A 115 -6.50 -18.80 4.01
CA GLN A 115 -7.45 -19.82 4.44
C GLN A 115 -8.54 -20.10 3.38
N SER A 116 -8.76 -19.17 2.44
CA SER A 116 -9.70 -19.30 1.33
C SER A 116 -9.03 -18.92 0.01
N LEU A 117 -8.37 -19.91 -0.61
CA LEU A 117 -7.72 -19.77 -1.92
C LEU A 117 -8.76 -19.64 -3.06
N ASP A 118 -9.38 -18.46 -3.15
CA ASP A 118 -10.16 -18.07 -4.31
C ASP A 118 -9.25 -17.55 -5.44
N GLN A 119 -9.58 -17.86 -6.69
CA GLN A 119 -8.76 -17.52 -7.87
C GLN A 119 -8.58 -16.01 -8.05
N THR A 120 -9.50 -15.22 -7.51
CA THR A 120 -9.52 -13.74 -7.55
C THR A 120 -8.30 -13.11 -6.87
N HIS A 121 -7.71 -13.75 -5.86
CA HIS A 121 -6.64 -13.19 -5.04
C HIS A 121 -5.23 -13.64 -5.41
N HIS A 122 -5.08 -14.58 -6.36
CA HIS A 122 -3.80 -15.27 -6.58
C HIS A 122 -2.65 -14.30 -6.90
N ARG A 123 -2.88 -13.32 -7.79
CA ARG A 123 -1.84 -12.35 -8.19
C ARG A 123 -1.44 -11.47 -7.02
N ALA A 124 -2.42 -11.05 -6.21
CA ALA A 124 -2.17 -10.20 -5.07
C ALA A 124 -1.42 -10.96 -3.98
N LEU A 125 -1.76 -12.23 -3.73
CA LEU A 125 -1.05 -13.10 -2.80
C LEU A 125 0.40 -13.38 -3.24
N LEU A 126 0.65 -13.56 -4.54
CA LEU A 126 2.01 -13.71 -5.07
C LEU A 126 2.83 -12.44 -4.87
N GLY A 127 2.29 -11.27 -5.24
CA GLY A 127 2.95 -9.98 -5.04
C GLY A 127 3.23 -9.72 -3.55
N PHE A 128 2.24 -9.97 -2.69
CA PHE A 128 2.38 -9.88 -1.24
C PHE A 128 3.50 -10.78 -0.73
N SER A 129 3.48 -12.06 -1.09
CA SER A 129 4.47 -13.04 -0.63
C SER A 129 5.88 -12.63 -1.02
N ALA A 130 6.07 -12.12 -2.24
CA ALA A 130 7.36 -11.63 -2.71
C ALA A 130 7.86 -10.45 -1.87
N PHE A 131 7.02 -9.42 -1.67
CA PHE A 131 7.41 -8.22 -0.92
C PHE A 131 7.58 -8.47 0.58
N ALA A 132 6.73 -9.31 1.18
CA ALA A 132 6.87 -9.73 2.57
C ALA A 132 8.18 -10.50 2.80
N SER A 133 8.56 -11.37 1.85
CA SER A 133 9.85 -12.08 1.91
C SER A 133 11.02 -11.11 1.84
N MET A 134 10.98 -10.13 0.93
CA MET A 134 12.01 -9.08 0.85
C MET A 134 12.11 -8.28 2.16
N CYS A 135 10.98 -7.88 2.75
CA CYS A 135 10.97 -7.18 4.03
C CYS A 135 11.56 -8.04 5.16
N THR A 136 11.20 -9.32 5.21
CA THR A 136 11.70 -10.26 6.23
C THR A 136 13.22 -10.43 6.17
N VAL A 137 13.80 -10.39 4.96
CA VAL A 137 15.26 -10.47 4.76
C VAL A 137 15.95 -9.14 5.01
N ALA A 138 15.37 -8.03 4.55
CA ALA A 138 16.01 -6.71 4.59
C ALA A 138 15.90 -6.00 5.95
N GLU A 139 14.87 -6.28 6.74
CA GLU A 139 14.60 -5.58 8.00
C GLU A 139 15.58 -5.91 9.14
N PRO A 140 15.96 -7.18 9.39
CA PRO A 140 16.83 -7.53 10.51
C PRO A 140 18.16 -6.75 10.59
N PRO A 141 18.93 -6.55 9.50
CA PRO A 141 20.15 -5.76 9.57
C PRO A 141 19.92 -4.26 9.79
N LEU A 142 18.74 -3.74 9.42
CA LEU A 142 18.37 -2.34 9.57
C LEU A 142 17.79 -2.02 10.96
N ARG A 143 17.45 -3.05 11.74
CA ARG A 143 16.89 -2.91 13.09
C ARG A 143 17.94 -2.36 14.07
N THR A 144 17.86 -1.07 14.39
CA THR A 144 18.72 -0.42 15.37
C THR A 144 18.32 -0.76 16.81
N ALA A 145 19.25 -0.67 17.76
CA ALA A 145 19.00 -0.97 19.18
C ALA A 145 17.92 -0.08 19.82
N ARG A 146 17.81 1.18 19.37
CA ARG A 146 16.77 2.13 19.80
C ARG A 146 15.37 1.71 19.34
N VAL A 147 15.27 1.00 18.22
CA VAL A 147 13.98 0.51 17.73
C VAL A 147 13.64 -0.87 18.26
N ARG A 148 14.65 -1.69 18.57
CA ARG A 148 14.46 -2.99 19.23
C ARG A 148 13.72 -2.88 20.58
N SER A 149 13.86 -1.77 21.31
CA SER A 149 13.09 -1.51 22.53
C SER A 149 11.62 -1.13 22.30
N LEU A 150 11.30 -0.53 21.15
CA LEU A 150 9.93 -0.19 20.72
C LEU A 150 9.21 -1.41 20.11
N GLN A 151 9.94 -2.27 19.40
CA GLN A 151 9.43 -3.47 18.73
C GLN A 151 9.32 -4.71 19.63
N ALA A 152 9.75 -4.66 20.90
CA ALA A 152 9.71 -5.81 21.81
C ALA A 152 8.30 -6.41 22.03
N GLN A 153 7.26 -5.78 21.48
CA GLN A 153 5.87 -6.25 21.52
C GLN A 153 5.43 -7.04 20.26
N PHE A 154 6.18 -7.04 19.16
CA PHE A 154 5.80 -7.72 17.92
C PHE A 154 6.93 -8.60 17.34
N ALA A 155 6.64 -9.90 17.20
CA ALA A 155 7.53 -10.89 16.61
C ALA A 155 6.97 -11.33 15.24
N PRO A 156 7.46 -10.76 14.11
CA PRO A 156 6.84 -10.95 12.79
C PRO A 156 6.84 -12.40 12.32
N ILE A 157 7.93 -13.14 12.61
CA ILE A 157 8.07 -14.55 12.23
C ILE A 157 7.12 -15.42 13.07
N GLU A 158 7.02 -15.18 14.39
CA GLU A 158 6.07 -15.92 15.22
C GLU A 158 4.63 -15.62 14.83
N GLU A 159 4.31 -14.37 14.50
CA GLU A 159 2.96 -13.99 14.11
C GLU A 159 2.60 -14.51 12.71
N PHE A 160 3.57 -14.60 11.79
CA PHE A 160 3.41 -15.27 10.50
C PHE A 160 3.22 -16.78 10.68
N LEU A 161 4.02 -17.43 11.51
CA LEU A 161 3.89 -18.87 11.78
C LEU A 161 2.58 -19.23 12.50
N ARG A 162 2.03 -18.34 13.34
CA ARG A 162 0.69 -18.50 13.92
C ARG A 162 -0.45 -18.22 12.94
N ALA A 163 -0.16 -17.57 11.82
CA ALA A 163 -1.15 -17.21 10.80
C ALA A 163 -1.34 -18.28 9.72
N LEU A 164 -0.38 -19.21 9.60
CA LEU A 164 -0.47 -20.44 8.81
C LEU A 164 -1.26 -21.51 9.58
#